data_AF-A0A8B8G353-F1
#
_entry.id   AF-A0A8B8G353-F1
#
_cell.length_a   1.000
_cell.length_b   1.000
_cell.length_c   1.000
_cell.angle_alpha   90.00
_cell.angle_beta   90.00
_cell.angle_gamma   90.00
#
_symmetry.space_group_name_H-M   'P 1'
#
loop_
_entity.id
_entity.type
_entity.pdbx_description
1 polymer ?
#
loop_
_entity_poly.entity_id
_entity_poly.type
_entity_poly.pdbx_seq_one_letter_code
_entity_poly.pdbx_strand_id
1 'polypeptide(L)'
;MVEGSFASAGVTADSTKFGYVVGALPSKYAVEVKDIIMTPPSDNKYVKIKDELIKRLSASQEEKTRQLLERVEIGDRKPSKFLRHLQNLADSSVPETLLKTLWMGRLPKNNIAHASGPLLPQIAETSRSDTFEAMLNLKISQLTLSINQEIATLRSEVAAINTRHSRNLDSRPSTYRLRSRSRSRTLHGADGLCWYHWRNGSQSRKCKEPCTYNSGKRDGSSLMTAS
;
A
#
# COMPACT_ATOMS: atom_id res chain seq x y z
N MET A 1 16.80 39.77 30.87
CA MET A 1 15.53 39.94 31.61
C MET A 1 15.74 40.32 33.08
N VAL A 2 16.68 39.69 33.81
CA VAL A 2 16.93 40.00 35.24
C VAL A 2 17.56 41.38 35.49
N GLU A 3 18.52 41.83 34.67
CA GLU A 3 19.18 43.14 34.82
C GLU A 3 18.20 44.33 34.70
N GLY A 4 17.21 44.24 33.81
CA GLY A 4 16.16 45.24 33.68
C GLY A 4 15.22 45.28 34.89
N SER A 5 15.01 44.13 35.55
CA SER A 5 14.27 44.05 36.81
C SER A 5 15.03 44.73 37.95
N PHE A 6 16.37 44.65 37.97
CA PHE A 6 17.17 45.37 38.96
C PHE A 6 17.12 46.87 38.76
N ALA A 7 17.25 47.33 37.51
CA ALA A 7 17.18 48.74 37.19
C ALA A 7 15.82 49.36 37.53
N SER A 8 14.73 48.66 37.22
CA SER A 8 13.36 49.12 37.53
C SER A 8 13.02 49.06 39.02
N ALA A 9 13.55 48.08 39.76
CA ALA A 9 13.37 47.97 41.21
C ALA A 9 14.38 48.79 42.04
N GLY A 10 15.29 49.55 41.39
CA GLY A 10 16.31 50.34 42.07
C GLY A 10 17.37 49.50 42.82
N VAL A 11 17.54 48.23 42.46
CA VAL A 11 18.47 47.32 43.14
C VAL A 11 19.88 47.56 42.64
N THR A 12 20.68 48.29 43.41
CA THR A 12 22.08 48.61 43.10
C THR A 12 23.08 47.73 43.85
N ALA A 13 22.73 47.27 45.06
CA ALA A 13 23.60 46.47 45.92
C ALA A 13 23.85 45.06 45.36
N ASP A 14 25.13 44.68 45.24
CA ASP A 14 25.59 43.39 44.69
C ASP A 14 25.02 42.19 45.47
N SER A 15 25.04 42.25 46.81
CA SER A 15 24.48 41.18 47.65
C SER A 15 22.97 40.99 47.45
N THR A 16 22.24 42.08 47.21
CA THR A 16 20.80 42.02 46.91
C THR A 16 20.57 41.41 45.53
N LYS A 17 21.32 41.83 44.51
CA LYS A 17 21.28 41.23 43.16
C LYS A 17 21.56 39.73 43.20
N PHE A 18 22.58 39.32 43.95
CA PHE A 18 22.93 37.92 44.17
C PHE A 18 21.76 37.12 44.78
N GLY A 19 21.15 37.64 45.85
CA GLY A 19 19.99 37.01 46.49
C GLY A 19 18.81 36.83 45.53
N TYR A 20 18.50 37.84 44.71
CA TYR A 20 17.47 37.74 43.67
C TYR A 20 17.78 36.66 42.63
N VAL A 21 19.03 36.58 42.16
CA VAL A 21 19.43 35.55 41.20
C VAL A 21 19.26 34.16 41.80
N VAL A 22 19.78 33.93 43.00
CA VAL A 22 19.72 32.62 43.67
C VAL A 22 18.27 32.20 43.93
N GLY A 23 17.40 33.13 44.34
CA GLY A 23 15.98 32.86 44.56
C GLY A 23 15.18 32.60 43.28
N ALA A 24 15.57 33.22 42.16
CA ALA A 24 14.91 33.03 40.87
C ALA A 24 15.47 31.86 40.05
N LEU A 25 16.57 31.24 40.46
CA LEU A 25 17.27 30.21 39.69
C LEU A 25 16.56 28.85 39.83
N PRO A 26 16.13 28.21 38.71
CA PRO A 26 15.59 26.86 38.75
C PRO A 26 16.58 25.85 39.34
N SER A 27 16.07 24.86 40.08
CA SER A 27 16.90 23.85 40.77
C SER A 27 17.92 23.16 39.83
N LYS A 28 17.52 22.86 38.58
CA LYS A 28 18.41 22.27 37.57
C LYS A 28 19.68 23.09 37.28
N TYR A 29 19.60 24.42 37.37
CA TYR A 29 20.74 25.32 37.12
C TYR A 29 21.46 25.70 38.41
N ALA A 30 20.77 25.66 39.55
CA ALA A 30 21.39 25.91 40.85
C ALA A 30 22.43 24.84 41.22
N VAL A 31 22.22 23.59 40.79
CA VAL A 31 23.20 22.51 40.97
C VAL A 31 24.54 22.83 40.28
N GLU A 32 24.49 23.44 39.09
CA GLU A 32 25.68 23.78 38.30
C GLU A 32 26.56 24.86 38.95
N VAL A 33 26.01 25.70 39.84
CA VAL A 33 26.74 26.77 40.54
C VAL A 33 26.65 26.67 42.07
N LYS A 34 26.42 25.45 42.58
CA LYS A 34 26.23 25.19 44.02
C LYS A 34 27.41 25.66 44.87
N ASP A 35 28.63 25.54 44.38
CA ASP A 35 29.85 26.03 45.01
C ASP A 35 29.83 27.54 45.25
N ILE A 36 29.33 28.32 44.28
CA ILE A 36 29.24 29.78 44.40
C ILE A 36 28.11 30.18 45.36
N ILE A 37 27.04 29.39 45.41
CA ILE A 37 25.92 29.61 46.33
C ILE A 37 26.32 29.30 47.78
N MET A 38 27.03 28.18 48.01
CA MET A 38 27.44 27.72 49.33
C MET A 38 28.64 28.49 49.89
N THR A 39 29.54 28.93 49.01
CA THR A 39 30.72 29.73 49.35
C THR A 39 30.74 31.00 48.51
N PRO A 40 29.91 32.01 48.86
CA PRO A 40 29.84 33.24 48.10
C PRO A 40 31.16 34.04 48.23
N PRO A 41 31.65 34.63 47.13
CA PRO A 41 32.79 35.55 47.15
C PRO A 41 32.56 36.76 48.07
N SER A 42 33.63 37.38 48.55
CA SER A 42 33.53 38.58 49.40
C SER A 42 32.98 39.79 48.64
N ASP A 43 33.42 39.99 47.40
CA ASP A 43 32.98 41.07 46.50
C ASP A 43 32.55 40.53 45.12
N ASN A 44 31.76 41.32 44.40
CA ASN A 44 31.27 41.02 43.04
C ASN A 44 30.54 39.68 42.91
N LYS A 45 29.70 39.33 43.90
CA LYS A 45 28.96 38.06 43.96
C LYS A 45 28.06 37.90 42.74
N TYR A 46 27.38 38.97 42.34
CA TYR A 46 26.48 38.97 41.19
C TYR A 46 27.23 38.70 39.88
N VAL A 47 28.34 39.42 39.65
CA VAL A 47 29.15 39.26 38.43
C VAL A 47 29.70 37.84 38.36
N LYS A 48 30.25 37.35 39.49
CA LYS A 48 30.85 36.02 39.54
C LYS A 48 29.86 34.88 39.30
N ILE A 49 28.67 34.92 39.91
CA ILE A 49 27.64 33.90 39.65
C ILE A 49 27.11 33.99 38.22
N LYS A 50 26.96 35.20 37.67
CA LYS A 50 26.52 35.42 36.28
C LYS A 50 27.52 34.81 35.29
N ASP A 51 28.81 35.12 35.45
CA ASP A 51 29.85 34.64 34.55
C ASP A 51 30.01 33.12 34.61
N GLU A 52 29.97 32.54 35.81
CA GLU A 52 30.06 31.09 35.97
C GLU A 52 28.79 30.35 35.49
N LEU A 53 27.60 30.94 35.68
CA LEU A 53 26.38 30.41 35.05
C LEU A 53 26.51 30.39 33.54
N ILE A 54 26.96 31.49 32.92
CA ILE A 54 27.14 31.56 31.47
C ILE A 54 28.16 30.50 31.02
N LYS A 55 29.31 30.44 31.68
CA LYS A 55 30.42 29.54 31.33
C LYS A 55 30.07 28.06 31.47
N ARG A 56 29.46 27.65 32.58
CA ARG A 56 29.13 26.23 32.82
C ARG A 56 27.97 25.78 31.95
N LEU A 57 26.96 26.62 31.77
CA LEU A 57 25.83 26.30 30.90
C LEU A 57 26.23 26.32 29.42
N SER A 58 27.11 27.23 28.99
CA SER A 58 27.61 27.23 27.60
C SER A 58 28.46 26.00 27.31
N ALA A 59 29.39 25.62 28.21
CA ALA A 59 30.19 24.42 28.06
C ALA A 59 29.34 23.14 28.03
N SER A 60 28.36 23.03 28.93
CA SER A 60 27.38 21.92 28.92
C SER A 60 26.61 21.87 27.60
N GLN A 61 26.23 23.04 27.07
CA GLN A 61 25.50 23.12 25.82
C GLN A 61 26.36 22.75 24.60
N GLU A 62 27.61 23.17 24.57
CA GLU A 62 28.59 22.81 23.55
C GLU A 62 28.88 21.31 23.55
N GLU A 63 29.00 20.69 24.71
CA GLU A 63 29.17 19.24 24.81
C GLU A 63 27.93 18.50 24.28
N LYS A 64 26.72 18.97 24.57
CA LYS A 64 25.49 18.41 24.00
C LYS A 64 25.41 18.54 22.48
N THR A 65 25.76 19.71 21.93
CA THR A 65 25.77 19.90 20.46
C THR A 65 26.85 19.05 19.81
N ARG A 66 28.03 18.96 20.41
CA ARG A 66 29.10 18.09 19.93
C ARG A 66 28.70 16.61 19.95
N GLN A 67 28.08 16.13 21.03
CA GLN A 67 27.57 14.77 21.10
C GLN A 67 26.53 14.48 20.01
N LEU A 68 25.61 15.42 19.75
CA LEU A 68 24.63 15.31 18.67
C LEU A 68 25.28 15.20 17.27
N LEU A 69 26.39 15.90 17.05
CA LEU A 69 27.07 15.94 15.74
C LEU A 69 28.03 14.76 15.51
N GLU A 70 28.82 14.39 16.52
CA GLU A 70 29.90 13.42 16.39
C GLU A 70 29.49 11.98 16.74
N ARG A 71 28.57 11.77 17.70
CA ARG A 71 28.44 10.46 18.38
C ARG A 71 27.15 9.70 18.11
N VAL A 72 26.20 10.27 17.37
CA VAL A 72 24.84 9.71 17.29
C VAL A 72 24.61 9.05 15.93
N GLU A 73 25.01 7.78 15.84
CA GLU A 73 24.63 6.88 14.75
C GLU A 73 23.35 6.11 15.11
N ILE A 74 22.51 5.83 14.10
CA ILE A 74 21.25 5.12 14.34
C ILE A 74 21.47 3.64 14.70
N GLY A 75 22.53 3.01 14.16
CA GLY A 75 22.78 1.57 14.30
C GLY A 75 21.54 0.74 13.94
N ASP A 76 21.22 -0.25 14.77
CA ASP A 76 20.00 -1.09 14.64
C ASP A 76 18.75 -0.51 15.34
N ARG A 77 18.79 0.76 15.77
CA ARG A 77 17.69 1.36 16.52
C ARG A 77 16.53 1.73 15.60
N LYS A 78 15.30 1.51 16.07
CA LYS A 78 14.10 2.01 15.40
C LYS A 78 14.13 3.55 15.28
N PRO A 79 13.71 4.14 14.15
CA PRO A 79 13.73 5.59 13.92
C PRO A 79 13.06 6.43 15.01
N SER A 80 11.96 5.95 15.59
CA SER A 80 11.24 6.62 16.68
C SER A 80 12.03 6.68 18.00
N LYS A 81 12.71 5.58 18.36
CA LYS A 81 13.58 5.51 19.54
C LYS A 81 14.81 6.42 19.37
N PHE A 82 15.32 6.51 18.15
CA PHE A 82 16.42 7.39 17.79
C PHE A 82 16.03 8.86 17.84
N LEU A 83 14.85 9.24 17.32
CA LEU A 83 14.33 10.61 17.41
C LEU A 83 14.16 11.05 18.86
N ARG A 84 13.56 10.20 19.71
CA ARG A 84 13.38 10.51 21.14
C ARG A 84 14.72 10.70 21.86
N HIS A 85 15.75 9.94 21.45
CA HIS A 85 17.09 10.11 21.99
C HIS A 85 17.73 11.45 21.57
N LEU A 86 17.59 11.83 20.29
CA LEU A 86 18.04 13.15 19.81
C LEU A 86 17.32 14.29 20.54
N GLN A 87 16.00 14.18 20.73
CA GLN A 87 15.22 15.18 21.47
C GLN A 87 15.70 15.32 22.92
N ASN A 88 15.98 14.21 23.61
CA ASN A 88 16.48 14.26 24.99
C ASN A 88 17.88 14.90 25.09
N LEU A 89 18.73 14.73 24.07
CA LEU A 89 20.06 15.35 24.02
C LEU A 89 19.98 16.85 23.67
N ALA A 90 19.02 17.22 22.83
CA ALA A 90 18.78 18.59 22.41
C ALA A 90 18.08 19.43 23.48
N ASP A 91 17.22 18.84 24.31
CA ASP A 91 16.39 19.49 25.35
C ASP A 91 15.64 20.71 24.78
N SER A 92 16.20 21.92 24.92
CA SER A 92 15.75 23.16 24.23
C SER A 92 16.90 23.94 23.57
N SER A 93 18.11 23.38 23.63
CA SER A 93 19.37 23.84 23.03
C SER A 93 19.32 24.03 21.52
N VAL A 94 18.81 23.01 20.86
CA VAL A 94 18.98 22.84 19.42
C VAL A 94 17.64 23.09 18.74
N PRO A 95 17.60 23.93 17.69
CA PRO A 95 16.37 24.15 16.95
C PRO A 95 15.87 22.84 16.33
N GLU A 96 14.56 22.64 16.40
CA GLU A 96 13.90 21.42 15.91
C GLU A 96 14.20 21.15 14.43
N THR A 97 14.44 22.22 13.65
CA THR A 97 14.84 22.13 12.24
C THR A 97 16.18 21.41 12.06
N LEU A 98 17.19 21.75 12.86
CA LEU A 98 18.49 21.05 12.85
C LEU A 98 18.36 19.63 13.38
N LEU A 99 17.51 19.39 14.38
CA LEU A 99 17.24 18.05 14.87
C LEU A 99 16.65 17.15 13.78
N LYS A 100 15.69 17.66 13.01
CA LYS A 100 15.06 16.96 11.89
C LYS A 100 16.05 16.66 10.77
N THR A 101 16.89 17.62 10.40
CA THR A 101 17.91 17.39 9.35
C THR A 101 18.93 16.34 9.77
N LEU A 102 19.40 16.40 11.02
CA LEU A 102 20.30 15.38 11.57
C LEU A 102 19.62 14.00 11.62
N TRP A 103 18.37 13.93 12.07
CA TRP A 103 17.60 12.69 12.11
C TRP A 103 17.46 12.07 10.71
N MET A 104 16.98 12.84 9.72
CA MET A 104 16.79 12.36 8.34
C MET A 104 18.11 11.96 7.68
N GLY A 105 19.18 12.73 7.88
CA GLY A 105 20.49 12.45 7.28
C GLY A 105 21.14 11.16 7.80
N ARG A 106 20.71 10.64 8.96
CA ARG A 106 21.28 9.45 9.62
C ARG A 106 20.38 8.22 9.51
N LEU A 107 19.23 8.28 8.83
CA LEU A 107 18.36 7.12 8.61
C LEU A 107 18.99 6.15 7.60
N PRO A 108 18.84 4.82 7.77
CA PRO A 108 19.35 3.84 6.82
C PRO A 108 18.71 4.08 5.45
N LYS A 109 19.55 4.14 4.40
CA LYS A 109 19.16 4.41 3.00
C LYS A 109 18.12 3.43 2.45
N ASN A 110 17.94 2.29 3.11
CA ASN A 110 16.93 1.28 2.78
C ASN A 110 15.49 1.80 3.00
N ASN A 111 15.31 2.93 3.70
CA ASN A 111 14.03 3.64 3.81
C ASN A 111 13.94 4.91 2.93
N ILE A 112 15.01 5.28 2.21
CA ILE A 112 15.08 6.52 1.40
C ILE A 112 14.57 6.29 -0.03
N ALA A 113 14.39 5.03 -0.46
CA ALA A 113 13.86 4.70 -1.78
C ALA A 113 12.39 5.15 -2.01
N HIS A 114 11.68 5.62 -0.99
CA HIS A 114 10.33 6.19 -1.13
C HIS A 114 10.26 7.72 -0.91
N ALA A 115 11.39 8.41 -0.70
CA ALA A 115 11.42 9.85 -0.39
C ALA A 115 12.08 10.71 -1.48
N SER A 116 12.23 10.19 -2.70
CA SER A 116 12.71 10.95 -3.85
C SER A 116 11.56 11.23 -4.82
N GLY A 117 10.66 12.13 -4.42
CA GLY A 117 9.69 12.79 -5.29
C GLY A 117 9.77 14.30 -5.04
N PRO A 118 9.73 15.15 -6.08
CA PRO A 118 10.26 16.51 -6.01
C PRO A 118 9.33 17.43 -5.22
N LEU A 119 9.63 17.68 -3.94
CA LEU A 119 8.91 18.69 -3.16
C LEU A 119 9.82 19.41 -2.17
N LEU A 120 10.30 20.57 -2.59
CA LEU A 120 10.31 21.77 -1.75
C LEU A 120 9.62 22.87 -2.61
N PRO A 121 8.84 23.82 -2.05
CA PRO A 121 8.86 24.32 -0.67
C PRO A 121 7.47 24.56 -0.05
N GLN A 122 7.14 23.97 1.11
CA GLN A 122 5.95 24.40 1.87
C GLN A 122 5.94 23.97 3.36
N ILE A 123 7.12 23.80 3.98
CA ILE A 123 7.22 23.47 5.42
C ILE A 123 7.94 24.60 6.17
N ALA A 124 7.63 25.84 5.82
CA ALA A 124 7.58 26.91 6.80
C ALA A 124 6.10 27.06 7.15
N GLU A 125 5.79 27.07 8.45
CA GLU A 125 4.41 27.11 9.01
C GLU A 125 3.67 25.79 9.03
N THR A 126 3.90 24.98 10.06
CA THR A 126 2.89 24.84 11.12
C THR A 126 3.45 24.01 12.25
N SER A 127 3.60 24.64 13.42
CA SER A 127 3.52 23.93 14.69
C SER A 127 2.13 23.30 14.77
N ARG A 128 2.05 21.97 14.87
CA ARG A 128 0.97 21.18 15.48
C ARG A 128 1.23 19.73 15.11
N SER A 129 1.69 18.95 16.08
CA SER A 129 1.89 17.50 15.92
C SER A 129 0.63 16.79 15.38
N ASP A 130 -0.55 17.37 15.60
CA ASP A 130 -1.85 16.84 15.16
C ASP A 130 -2.09 16.92 13.64
N THR A 131 -1.43 17.85 12.92
CA THR A 131 -1.63 18.00 11.47
C THR A 131 -0.87 16.96 10.65
N PHE A 132 0.28 16.50 11.15
CA PHE A 132 1.05 15.45 10.49
C PHE A 132 0.35 14.09 10.56
N GLU A 133 -0.23 13.76 11.72
CA GLU A 133 -1.00 12.54 11.91
C GLU A 133 -2.30 12.56 11.09
N ALA A 134 -3.00 13.69 11.06
CA ALA A 134 -4.17 13.87 10.20
C ALA A 134 -3.84 13.74 8.71
N MET A 135 -2.70 14.31 8.27
CA MET A 135 -2.23 14.23 6.88
C MET A 135 -1.80 12.80 6.51
N LEU A 136 -1.16 12.09 7.43
CA LEU A 136 -0.79 10.69 7.26
C LEU A 136 -2.05 9.81 7.13
N ASN A 137 -3.03 10.00 8.01
CA ASN A 137 -4.31 9.28 7.97
C ASN A 137 -5.07 9.58 6.67
N LEU A 138 -5.05 10.82 6.20
CA LEU A 138 -5.67 11.21 4.93
C LEU A 138 -4.99 10.51 3.75
N LYS A 139 -3.65 10.47 3.70
CA LYS A 139 -2.91 9.72 2.67
C LYS A 139 -3.18 8.22 2.74
N ILE A 140 -3.26 7.63 3.93
CA ILE A 140 -3.60 6.21 4.12
C ILE A 140 -5.01 5.93 3.59
N SER A 141 -5.98 6.80 3.90
CA SER A 141 -7.36 6.65 3.43
C SER A 141 -7.46 6.74 1.91
N GLN A 142 -6.74 7.69 1.28
CA GLN A 142 -6.67 7.83 -0.17
C GLN A 142 -6.04 6.60 -0.84
N LEU A 143 -4.95 6.08 -0.28
CA LEU A 143 -4.31 4.87 -0.79
C LEU A 143 -5.24 3.65 -0.68
N THR A 144 -5.95 3.54 0.44
CA THR A 144 -6.93 2.46 0.69
C THR A 144 -8.08 2.51 -0.31
N LEU A 145 -8.57 3.71 -0.63
CA LEU A 145 -9.60 3.90 -1.67
C LEU A 145 -9.09 3.51 -3.05
N SER A 146 -7.87 3.91 -3.42
CA SER A 146 -7.25 3.55 -4.70
C SER A 146 -7.08 2.04 -4.84
N ILE A 147 -6.59 1.37 -3.79
CA ILE A 147 -6.41 -0.08 -3.78
C ILE A 147 -7.77 -0.79 -3.86
N ASN A 148 -8.79 -0.32 -3.16
CA ASN A 148 -10.13 -0.92 -3.22
C ASN A 148 -10.77 -0.76 -4.61
N GLN A 149 -10.52 0.37 -5.28
CA GLN A 149 -10.95 0.58 -6.67
C GLN A 149 -10.25 -0.39 -7.61
N GLU A 150 -8.93 -0.56 -7.49
CA GLU A 150 -8.18 -1.56 -8.26
C GLU A 150 -8.63 -3.00 -7.98
N ILE A 151 -8.94 -3.35 -6.72
CA ILE A 151 -9.49 -4.66 -6.39
C ILE A 151 -10.87 -4.84 -7.04
N ALA A 152 -11.71 -3.81 -7.06
CA ALA A 152 -13.03 -3.87 -7.68
C ALA A 152 -12.93 -4.04 -9.21
N THR A 153 -12.03 -3.32 -9.87
CA THR A 153 -11.79 -3.47 -11.30
C THR A 153 -11.25 -4.87 -11.61
N LEU A 154 -10.23 -5.35 -10.89
CA LEU A 154 -9.68 -6.70 -11.07
C LEU A 154 -10.72 -7.78 -10.83
N ARG A 155 -11.58 -7.65 -9.80
CA ARG A 155 -12.69 -8.58 -9.55
C ARG A 155 -13.68 -8.60 -10.73
N SER A 156 -13.99 -7.44 -11.30
CA SER A 156 -14.87 -7.35 -12.47
C SER A 156 -14.26 -8.00 -13.71
N GLU A 157 -12.95 -7.83 -13.93
CA GLU A 157 -12.22 -8.45 -15.04
C GLU A 157 -12.18 -9.97 -14.90
N VAL A 158 -11.90 -10.48 -13.70
CA VAL A 158 -11.95 -11.92 -13.40
C VAL A 158 -13.35 -12.50 -13.62
N ALA A 159 -14.40 -11.80 -13.19
CA ALA A 159 -15.78 -12.21 -13.45
C ALA A 159 -16.10 -12.24 -14.96
N ALA A 160 -15.64 -11.24 -15.72
CA ALA A 160 -15.80 -11.19 -17.17
C ALA A 160 -15.06 -12.34 -17.88
N ILE A 161 -13.86 -12.69 -17.41
CA ILE A 161 -13.09 -13.83 -17.93
C ILE A 161 -13.81 -15.15 -17.63
N ASN A 162 -14.28 -15.34 -16.39
CA ASN A 162 -15.01 -16.55 -16.00
C ASN A 162 -16.32 -16.72 -16.79
N THR A 163 -17.08 -15.65 -17.04
CA THR A 163 -18.30 -15.74 -17.86
C THR A 163 -18.02 -16.03 -19.33
N ARG A 164 -16.87 -15.60 -19.88
CA ARG A 164 -16.43 -15.99 -21.24
C ARG A 164 -16.03 -17.47 -21.28
N HIS A 165 -15.47 -18.00 -20.19
CA HIS A 165 -15.14 -19.42 -20.09
C HIS A 165 -16.42 -20.30 -19.99
N SER A 166 -17.39 -19.92 -19.14
CA SER A 166 -18.67 -20.63 -19.02
C SER A 166 -19.48 -20.62 -20.32
N ARG A 167 -19.56 -19.49 -21.03
CA ARG A 167 -20.29 -19.42 -22.32
C ARG A 167 -19.68 -20.28 -23.42
N ASN A 168 -18.37 -20.51 -23.41
CA ASN A 168 -17.71 -21.42 -24.35
C ASN A 168 -17.97 -22.91 -24.05
N LEU A 169 -18.27 -23.26 -22.80
CA LEU A 169 -18.62 -24.63 -22.40
C LEU A 169 -20.09 -24.95 -22.73
N ASP A 170 -20.99 -23.97 -22.60
CA ASP A 170 -22.42 -24.13 -22.92
C ASP A 170 -22.76 -23.97 -24.41
N SER A 171 -21.87 -23.36 -25.22
CA SER A 171 -22.12 -23.10 -26.64
C SER A 171 -21.67 -24.22 -27.57
N ARG A 172 -21.37 -25.43 -27.08
CA ARG A 172 -21.27 -26.60 -27.97
C ARG A 172 -22.71 -27.05 -28.24
N PRO A 173 -23.30 -26.80 -29.42
CA PRO A 173 -24.63 -27.29 -29.70
C PRO A 173 -24.49 -28.80 -29.75
N SER A 174 -25.00 -29.48 -28.74
CA SER A 174 -25.28 -30.91 -28.81
C SER A 174 -26.32 -31.10 -29.90
N THR A 175 -25.84 -31.16 -31.15
CA THR A 175 -26.64 -31.59 -32.28
C THR A 175 -26.66 -33.12 -32.31
N TYR A 176 -26.84 -33.75 -31.15
CA TYR A 176 -27.40 -35.08 -31.06
C TYR A 176 -28.91 -34.92 -31.10
N ARG A 177 -29.43 -34.61 -32.30
CA ARG A 177 -30.83 -34.94 -32.59
C ARG A 177 -30.95 -36.46 -32.53
N LEU A 178 -31.30 -36.96 -31.36
CA LEU A 178 -32.02 -38.20 -31.18
C LEU A 178 -33.35 -38.08 -31.93
N ARG A 179 -33.31 -38.24 -33.26
CA ARG A 179 -34.48 -38.63 -34.01
C ARG A 179 -34.51 -40.14 -33.98
N SER A 180 -35.11 -40.65 -32.90
CA SER A 180 -35.68 -41.99 -32.86
C SER A 180 -36.62 -42.12 -34.05
N ARG A 181 -36.13 -42.77 -35.11
CA ARG A 181 -36.93 -43.35 -36.16
C ARG A 181 -36.31 -44.70 -36.47
N SER A 182 -36.73 -45.70 -35.69
CA SER A 182 -36.89 -47.05 -36.19
C SER A 182 -37.69 -46.96 -37.49
N ARG A 183 -36.99 -46.93 -38.63
CA ARG A 183 -37.57 -47.20 -39.94
C ARG A 183 -36.73 -48.28 -40.57
N SER A 184 -37.28 -49.48 -40.47
CA SER A 184 -36.93 -50.66 -41.23
C SER A 184 -36.40 -50.32 -42.61
N ARG A 185 -35.34 -51.03 -42.96
CA ARG A 185 -34.87 -51.18 -44.33
C ARG A 185 -35.96 -51.86 -45.16
N THR A 186 -36.93 -51.08 -45.63
CA THR A 186 -37.81 -51.44 -46.74
C THR A 186 -37.86 -50.23 -47.66
N LEU A 187 -36.81 -50.10 -48.47
CA LEU A 187 -36.77 -49.23 -49.64
C LEU A 187 -37.68 -49.82 -50.72
N HIS A 188 -38.99 -49.71 -50.50
CA HIS A 188 -39.99 -49.78 -51.56
C HIS A 188 -40.39 -48.34 -51.86
N GLY A 189 -40.14 -47.89 -53.09
CA GLY A 189 -40.70 -46.64 -53.60
C GLY A 189 -42.23 -46.72 -53.56
N ALA A 190 -42.88 -45.56 -53.59
CA ALA A 190 -44.30 -45.34 -53.26
C ALA A 190 -45.35 -46.24 -53.93
N ASP A 191 -44.96 -47.12 -54.86
CA ASP A 191 -45.85 -47.98 -55.66
C ASP A 191 -45.41 -49.46 -55.71
N GLY A 192 -44.70 -49.94 -54.68
CA GLY A 192 -44.24 -51.34 -54.61
C GLY A 192 -43.00 -51.65 -55.48
N LEU A 193 -42.37 -50.60 -56.03
CA LEU A 193 -41.14 -50.70 -56.81
C LEU A 193 -39.92 -50.78 -55.89
N CYS A 194 -38.95 -51.63 -56.22
CA CYS A 194 -37.65 -51.65 -55.53
C CYS A 194 -36.86 -50.37 -55.83
N TRP A 195 -35.90 -50.04 -54.96
CA TRP A 195 -35.10 -48.81 -55.09
C TRP A 195 -34.51 -48.59 -56.49
N TYR A 196 -34.06 -49.65 -57.16
CA TYR A 196 -33.48 -49.54 -58.50
C TYR A 196 -34.52 -49.14 -59.55
N HIS A 197 -35.74 -49.70 -59.50
CA HIS A 197 -36.83 -49.32 -60.41
C HIS A 197 -37.47 -47.99 -60.04
N TRP A 198 -37.52 -47.63 -58.76
CA TRP A 198 -37.96 -46.29 -58.34
C TRP A 198 -37.01 -45.19 -58.85
N ARG A 199 -35.69 -45.45 -58.82
CA ARG A 199 -34.68 -44.46 -59.24
C ARG A 199 -34.47 -44.41 -60.75
N ASN A 200 -34.42 -45.56 -61.41
CA ASN A 200 -33.97 -45.68 -62.81
C ASN A 200 -35.07 -46.16 -63.76
N GLY A 201 -36.29 -46.41 -63.28
CA GLY A 201 -37.41 -46.87 -64.10
C GLY A 201 -37.11 -48.16 -64.87
N SER A 202 -37.62 -48.24 -66.10
CA SER A 202 -37.49 -49.41 -66.97
C SER A 202 -36.07 -49.71 -67.47
N GLN A 203 -35.12 -48.80 -67.25
CA GLN A 203 -33.74 -48.97 -67.66
C GLN A 203 -32.88 -49.66 -66.59
N SER A 204 -33.46 -50.01 -65.43
CA SER A 204 -32.73 -50.76 -64.42
C SER A 204 -32.37 -52.17 -64.88
N ARG A 205 -31.10 -52.53 -64.75
CA ARG A 205 -30.60 -53.89 -65.00
C ARG A 205 -30.67 -54.79 -63.76
N LYS A 206 -31.09 -54.27 -62.61
CA LYS A 206 -31.13 -54.99 -61.34
C LYS A 206 -32.51 -54.83 -60.71
N CYS A 207 -33.14 -55.96 -60.40
CA CYS A 207 -34.39 -56.03 -59.63
C CYS A 207 -34.12 -56.73 -58.30
N LYS A 208 -34.76 -56.27 -57.22
CA LYS A 208 -34.75 -56.93 -55.92
C LYS A 208 -36.19 -57.16 -55.48
N GLU A 209 -36.54 -58.41 -55.22
CA GLU A 209 -37.86 -58.81 -54.75
C GLU A 209 -38.08 -58.43 -53.27
N PRO A 210 -39.33 -58.15 -52.84
CA PRO A 210 -40.54 -58.06 -53.68
C PRO A 210 -40.60 -56.72 -54.45
N CYS A 211 -40.83 -56.80 -55.76
CA CYS A 211 -40.97 -55.62 -56.62
C CYS A 211 -42.13 -55.85 -57.61
N THR A 212 -43.06 -54.90 -57.66
CA THR A 212 -44.22 -54.94 -58.57
C THR A 212 -43.89 -54.55 -60.01
N TYR A 213 -42.61 -54.32 -60.34
CA TYR A 213 -42.18 -53.92 -61.67
C TYR A 213 -42.26 -55.10 -62.64
N ASN A 214 -43.37 -55.19 -63.38
CA ASN A 214 -43.56 -56.22 -64.38
C ASN A 214 -42.86 -55.83 -65.69
N SER A 215 -41.66 -56.36 -65.92
CA SER A 215 -40.93 -56.19 -67.18
C SER A 215 -41.50 -57.11 -68.27
N GLY A 216 -42.79 -56.97 -68.61
CA GLY A 216 -43.43 -57.62 -69.77
C GLY A 216 -42.86 -58.97 -70.20
N LYS A 217 -42.68 -59.93 -69.28
CA LYS A 217 -42.39 -61.32 -69.63
C LYS A 217 -43.75 -61.99 -69.80
N ARG A 218 -44.04 -62.39 -71.03
CA ARG A 218 -45.11 -63.34 -71.33
C ARG A 218 -44.93 -64.52 -70.38
N ASP A 219 -45.95 -64.76 -69.56
CA ASP A 219 -46.06 -65.97 -68.76
C ASP A 219 -46.03 -67.18 -69.70
N GLY A 220 -44.87 -67.83 -69.77
CA GLY A 220 -44.78 -69.26 -70.06
C GLY A 220 -45.04 -69.98 -68.75
N SER A 221 -46.32 -70.22 -68.49
CA SER A 221 -46.92 -71.31 -67.71
C SER A 221 -46.10 -71.91 -66.56
N SER A 222 -46.58 -71.72 -65.34
CA SER A 222 -46.32 -72.64 -64.23
C SER A 222 -47.26 -73.85 -64.33
N LEU A 223 -46.76 -74.99 -63.87
CA LEU A 223 -47.45 -76.23 -63.46
C LEU A 223 -47.70 -77.30 -64.53
N MET A 224 -46.81 -78.29 -64.54
CA MET A 224 -47.21 -79.68 -64.29
C MET A 224 -46.23 -80.33 -63.30
N THR A 225 -46.71 -80.75 -62.14
CA THR A 225 -46.07 -81.80 -61.33
C THR A 225 -46.77 -83.11 -61.65
N ALA A 226 -45.99 -84.12 -62.02
CA ALA A 226 -46.47 -85.45 -62.39
C ALA A 226 -46.75 -86.32 -61.16
N SER A 227 -47.94 -86.95 -61.13
CA SER A 227 -48.19 -88.39 -60.88
C SER A 227 -49.69 -88.65 -61.01
#